data_AF-A0A9R1RNG8-F1
#
_entry.id   AF-A0A9R1RNG8-F1
#
_cell.length_a   1.000
_cell.length_b   1.000
_cell.length_c   1.000
_cell.angle_alpha   90.00
_cell.angle_beta   90.00
_cell.angle_gamma   90.00
#
_symmetry.space_group_name_H-M   'P 1'
#
loop_
_entity.id
_entity.type
_entity.pdbx_description
1 polymer ?
#
loop_
_entity_poly.entity_id
_entity_poly.type
_entity_poly.pdbx_seq_one_letter_code
_entity_poly.pdbx_strand_id
1 'polypeptide(L)'
;MVFIVVYVSFSMLLGAYLIGNMTALIVKGSRTERFRDKMTELIRYMNRNRLGSDIRSQVKAHLLLQYESSYKRDRIVDDIPAAVRSKTLYLDTVSKVHLFRGCSEDFLSQIVVKIQEEFFLPGEVILEQGTVVDQIYIVAHGCLVLLFTEFNYLHKPRENITLLYN
;
A
#
# COMPACT_ATOMS: atom_id res chain seq x y z
N MET A 1 -33.20 43.12 -32.86
CA MET A 1 -32.45 43.57 -31.67
C MET A 1 -32.54 42.54 -30.55
N VAL A 2 -33.73 42.26 -29.99
CA VAL A 2 -33.91 41.29 -28.89
C VAL A 2 -33.34 39.89 -29.19
N PHE A 3 -33.60 39.34 -30.38
CA PHE A 3 -33.06 38.03 -30.78
C PHE A 3 -31.52 37.98 -30.74
N ILE A 4 -30.85 39.03 -31.20
CA ILE A 4 -29.39 39.13 -31.22
C ILE A 4 -28.84 39.16 -29.79
N VAL A 5 -29.48 39.95 -28.91
CA VAL A 5 -29.09 40.05 -27.50
C VAL A 5 -29.22 38.71 -26.79
N VAL A 6 -30.31 37.96 -27.03
CA VAL A 6 -30.52 36.62 -26.47
C VAL A 6 -29.49 35.63 -27.01
N TYR A 7 -29.25 35.64 -28.32
CA TYR A 7 -28.27 34.75 -28.96
C TYR A 7 -26.85 34.96 -28.45
N VAL A 8 -26.40 36.22 -28.34
CA VAL A 8 -25.05 36.55 -27.84
C VAL A 8 -24.92 36.17 -26.37
N SER A 9 -25.93 36.45 -25.54
CA SER A 9 -25.94 36.07 -24.12
C SER A 9 -25.85 34.55 -23.94
N PHE A 10 -26.61 33.79 -24.72
CA PHE A 10 -26.58 32.34 -24.69
C PHE A 10 -25.23 31.77 -25.14
N SER A 11 -24.67 32.30 -26.24
CA SER A 11 -23.36 31.88 -26.76
C SER A 11 -22.24 32.13 -25.74
N MET A 12 -22.28 33.28 -25.05
CA MET A 12 -21.27 33.63 -24.04
C MET A 12 -21.36 32.73 -22.80
N LEU A 13 -22.57 32.40 -22.34
CA LEU A 13 -22.80 31.46 -21.24
C LEU A 13 -22.36 30.03 -21.61
N LEU A 14 -22.70 29.57 -22.81
CA LEU A 14 -22.29 28.25 -23.30
C LEU A 14 -20.77 28.15 -23.43
N GLY A 15 -20.12 29.19 -23.96
CA GLY A 15 -18.66 29.26 -24.06
C GLY A 15 -17.98 29.22 -22.70
N ALA A 16 -18.45 30.02 -21.74
CA ALA A 16 -17.93 30.00 -20.37
C ALA A 16 -18.10 28.64 -19.69
N TYR A 17 -19.25 27.98 -19.89
CA TYR A 17 -19.51 26.64 -19.36
C TYR A 17 -18.54 25.60 -19.94
N LEU A 18 -18.35 25.61 -21.27
CA LEU A 18 -17.45 24.65 -21.92
C LEU A 18 -15.99 24.83 -21.49
N ILE A 19 -15.51 26.07 -21.44
CA ILE A 19 -14.14 26.39 -20.98
C ILE A 19 -13.96 25.98 -19.51
N GLY A 20 -14.95 26.27 -18.66
CA GLY A 20 -14.93 25.89 -17.25
C GLY A 20 -14.82 24.38 -17.06
N ASN A 21 -15.62 23.60 -17.80
CA ASN A 21 -15.58 22.14 -17.73
C ASN A 21 -14.27 21.55 -18.29
N MET A 22 -13.76 22.07 -19.41
CA MET A 22 -12.45 21.65 -19.94
C MET A 22 -11.32 21.92 -18.94
N THR A 23 -11.34 23.10 -18.31
CA THR A 23 -10.37 23.46 -17.26
C THR A 23 -10.50 22.54 -16.05
N ALA A 24 -11.73 22.23 -15.61
CA ALA A 24 -11.96 21.31 -14.50
C ALA A 24 -11.42 19.90 -14.79
N LEU A 25 -11.54 19.42 -16.03
CA LEU A 25 -10.99 18.13 -16.45
C LEU A 25 -9.47 18.13 -16.46
N ILE A 26 -8.83 19.22 -16.91
CA ILE A 26 -7.37 19.37 -16.90
C ILE A 26 -6.86 19.44 -15.44
N VAL A 27 -7.48 20.26 -14.60
CA VAL A 27 -7.10 20.42 -13.19
C VAL A 27 -7.30 19.13 -12.40
N LYS A 28 -8.27 18.29 -12.77
CA LYS A 28 -8.46 16.99 -12.10
C LYS A 28 -7.24 16.09 -12.23
N GLY A 29 -6.36 16.37 -13.21
CA GLY A 29 -5.01 15.83 -13.35
C GLY A 29 -4.99 14.34 -13.63
N SER A 30 -4.06 13.87 -14.44
CA SER A 30 -3.85 12.43 -14.58
C SER A 30 -3.34 11.83 -13.26
N ARG A 31 -3.52 10.52 -13.02
CA ARG A 31 -2.89 9.83 -11.86
C ARG A 31 -1.37 10.03 -11.85
N THR A 32 -0.76 10.12 -13.03
CA THR A 32 0.67 10.38 -13.22
C THR A 32 1.06 11.77 -12.74
N GLU A 33 0.26 12.80 -13.00
CA GLU A 33 0.52 14.15 -12.48
C GLU A 33 0.43 14.20 -10.96
N ARG A 34 -0.62 13.62 -10.37
CA ARG A 34 -0.76 13.56 -8.90
C ARG A 34 0.40 12.82 -8.23
N PHE A 35 0.89 11.75 -8.84
CA PHE A 35 2.08 11.03 -8.35
C PHE A 35 3.34 11.88 -8.48
N ARG A 36 3.52 12.58 -9.61
CA ARG A 36 4.65 13.47 -9.82
C ARG A 36 4.67 14.61 -8.80
N ASP A 37 3.51 15.17 -8.47
CA ASP A 37 3.36 16.21 -7.46
C ASP A 37 3.73 15.69 -6.07
N LYS A 38 3.17 14.54 -5.66
CA LYS A 38 3.54 13.86 -4.39
C LYS A 38 5.04 13.56 -4.32
N MET A 39 5.62 13.02 -5.38
CA MET A 39 7.05 12.72 -5.46
C MET A 39 7.89 14.00 -5.33
N THR A 40 7.47 15.08 -5.97
CA THR A 40 8.16 16.38 -5.92
C THR A 40 8.11 16.98 -4.52
N GLU A 41 6.95 16.92 -3.86
CA GLU A 41 6.77 17.35 -2.47
C GLU A 41 7.65 16.56 -1.52
N LEU A 42 7.69 15.24 -1.69
CA LEU A 42 8.49 14.34 -0.88
C LEU A 42 9.99 14.58 -1.09
N ILE A 43 10.45 14.78 -2.34
CA ILE A 43 11.83 15.18 -2.64
C ILE A 43 12.18 16.52 -1.96
N ARG A 44 11.26 17.48 -1.94
CA ARG A 44 11.45 18.77 -1.28
C ARG A 44 11.57 18.61 0.24
N TYR A 45 10.73 17.77 0.85
CA TYR A 45 10.82 17.43 2.28
C TYR A 45 12.16 16.78 2.62
N MET A 46 12.61 15.80 1.84
CA MET A 46 13.88 15.11 2.06
C MET A 46 15.08 16.06 1.95
N ASN A 47 15.06 17.00 1.00
CA ASN A 47 16.09 18.03 0.85
C ASN A 47 16.11 19.00 2.03
N ARG A 48 14.94 19.43 2.51
CA ARG A 48 14.82 20.37 3.63
C ARG A 48 15.37 19.79 4.93
N ASN A 49 15.12 18.50 5.16
CA ASN A 49 15.53 17.80 6.39
C ASN A 49 16.92 17.13 6.28
N ARG A 50 17.63 17.30 5.15
CA ARG A 50 18.96 16.72 4.92
C ARG A 50 19.03 15.22 5.25
N LEU A 51 18.03 14.45 4.82
CA LEU A 51 18.03 13.00 5.00
C LEU A 51 19.24 12.38 4.30
N GLY A 52 19.88 11.41 4.95
CA GLY A 52 20.99 10.63 4.38
C GLY A 52 20.58 9.93 3.08
N SER A 53 21.55 9.64 2.21
CA SER A 53 21.31 9.01 0.89
C SER A 53 20.54 7.70 0.97
N ASP A 54 20.74 6.93 2.04
CA ASP A 54 20.15 5.60 2.22
C ASP A 54 18.65 5.70 2.51
N ILE A 55 18.27 6.55 3.48
CA ILE A 55 16.86 6.83 3.81
C ILE A 55 16.16 7.44 2.59
N ARG A 56 16.85 8.32 1.83
CA ARG A 56 16.30 8.91 0.61
C ARG A 56 15.99 7.87 -0.46
N SER A 57 16.84 6.86 -0.59
CA SER A 57 16.65 5.76 -1.54
C SER A 57 15.48 4.86 -1.11
N GLN A 58 15.42 4.50 0.19
CA GLN A 58 14.33 3.69 0.75
C GLN A 58 12.98 4.37 0.59
N VAL A 59 12.85 5.65 0.95
CA VAL A 59 11.56 6.35 0.84
C VAL A 59 11.10 6.46 -0.63
N LYS A 60 12.03 6.69 -1.57
CA LYS A 60 11.71 6.68 -3.01
C LYS A 60 11.27 5.30 -3.47
N ALA A 61 11.98 4.25 -3.07
CA ALA A 61 11.65 2.87 -3.44
C ALA A 61 10.28 2.44 -2.91
N HIS A 62 9.97 2.81 -1.67
CA HIS A 62 8.67 2.53 -1.06
C HIS A 62 7.53 3.23 -1.82
N LEU A 63 7.70 4.51 -2.16
CA LEU A 63 6.70 5.25 -2.92
C LEU A 63 6.49 4.68 -4.34
N LEU A 64 7.57 4.19 -4.96
CA LEU A 64 7.53 3.60 -6.29
C LEU A 64 6.79 2.26 -6.28
N LEU A 65 7.05 1.40 -5.28
CA LEU A 65 6.32 0.16 -5.06
C LEU A 65 4.84 0.41 -4.75
N GLN A 66 4.53 1.43 -3.95
CA GLN A 66 3.15 1.80 -3.66
C GLN A 66 2.43 2.26 -4.94
N TYR A 67 3.12 3.00 -5.81
CA TYR A 67 2.58 3.43 -7.10
C TYR A 67 2.37 2.24 -8.06
N GLU A 68 3.36 1.36 -8.22
CA GLU A 68 3.24 0.18 -9.09
C GLU A 68 2.17 -0.80 -8.60
N SER A 69 2.09 -1.05 -7.30
CA SER A 69 1.05 -1.92 -6.72
C SER A 69 -0.34 -1.31 -6.85
N SER A 70 -0.48 0.01 -6.75
CA SER A 70 -1.74 0.73 -6.99
C SER A 70 -2.06 0.89 -8.49
N TYR A 71 -1.07 0.76 -9.38
CA TYR A 71 -1.26 0.76 -10.84
C TYR A 71 -1.68 -0.64 -11.35
N LYS A 72 -1.13 -1.71 -10.76
CA LYS A 72 -1.55 -3.10 -11.03
C LYS A 72 -2.88 -3.49 -10.39
N ARG A 73 -3.29 -2.82 -9.30
CA ARG A 73 -4.63 -3.00 -8.73
C ARG A 73 -5.68 -2.37 -9.65
N ASP A 74 -6.54 -3.23 -10.18
CA ASP A 74 -7.64 -2.84 -11.04
C ASP A 74 -8.62 -1.95 -10.26
N ARG A 75 -9.18 -0.91 -10.91
CA ARG A 75 -10.01 0.13 -10.26
C ARG A 75 -11.21 -0.43 -9.48
N ILE A 76 -11.66 -1.63 -9.84
CA ILE A 76 -12.78 -2.31 -9.21
C ILE A 76 -12.44 -2.72 -7.76
N VAL A 77 -11.17 -3.01 -7.47
CA VAL A 77 -10.74 -3.52 -6.16
C VAL A 77 -10.69 -2.39 -5.12
N ASP A 78 -10.32 -1.17 -5.52
CA ASP A 78 -10.18 -0.02 -4.62
C ASP A 78 -11.52 0.55 -4.14
N ASP A 79 -12.59 0.44 -4.94
CA ASP A 79 -13.97 0.82 -4.58
C ASP A 79 -14.67 -0.21 -3.67
N ILE A 80 -14.11 -1.41 -3.53
CA ILE A 80 -14.62 -2.42 -2.60
C ILE A 80 -14.16 -2.06 -1.18
N PRO A 81 -15.09 -1.95 -0.20
CA PRO A 81 -14.74 -1.72 1.20
C PRO A 81 -13.68 -2.73 1.66
N ALA A 82 -12.67 -2.27 2.40
CA ALA A 82 -11.54 -3.10 2.84
C ALA A 82 -11.97 -4.44 3.46
N ALA A 83 -13.08 -4.44 4.21
CA ALA A 83 -13.68 -5.63 4.84
C ALA A 83 -14.20 -6.69 3.85
N VAL A 84 -14.68 -6.28 2.67
CA VAL A 84 -15.19 -7.19 1.62
C VAL A 84 -14.04 -7.70 0.76
N ARG A 85 -13.04 -6.85 0.50
CA ARG A 85 -11.81 -7.20 -0.22
C ARG A 85 -11.00 -8.22 0.56
N SER A 86 -10.85 -8.01 1.86
CA SER A 86 -10.05 -8.91 2.67
C SER A 86 -10.66 -10.31 2.72
N LYS A 87 -12.00 -10.39 2.88
CA LYS A 87 -12.75 -11.66 3.00
C LYS A 87 -12.57 -12.61 1.81
N THR A 88 -12.44 -12.11 0.58
CA THR A 88 -12.32 -12.97 -0.61
C THR A 88 -10.88 -13.27 -1.00
N LEU A 89 -9.92 -12.37 -0.75
CA LEU A 89 -8.53 -12.53 -1.18
C LEU A 89 -7.64 -13.25 -0.15
N TYR A 90 -7.90 -13.06 1.15
CA TYR A 90 -6.99 -13.55 2.20
C TYR A 90 -7.51 -14.74 2.99
N LEU A 91 -8.76 -15.15 2.79
CA LEU A 91 -9.34 -16.28 3.53
C LEU A 91 -8.61 -17.59 3.25
N ASP A 92 -8.19 -17.82 2.00
CA ASP A 92 -7.36 -18.98 1.63
C ASP A 92 -5.96 -18.91 2.26
N THR A 93 -5.33 -17.73 2.23
CA THR A 93 -4.02 -17.51 2.86
C THR A 93 -4.06 -17.75 4.37
N VAL A 94 -5.07 -17.22 5.06
CA VAL A 94 -5.22 -17.37 6.52
C VAL A 94 -5.57 -18.82 6.90
N SER A 95 -6.41 -19.50 6.10
CA SER A 95 -6.77 -20.91 6.31
C SER A 95 -5.56 -21.86 6.22
N LYS A 96 -4.58 -21.53 5.37
CA LYS A 96 -3.33 -22.30 5.21
C LYS A 96 -2.35 -22.13 6.37
N VAL A 97 -2.45 -21.06 7.16
CA VAL A 97 -1.58 -20.82 8.30
C VAL A 97 -1.83 -21.87 9.39
N HIS A 98 -0.78 -22.54 9.83
CA HIS A 98 -0.88 -23.62 10.82
C HIS A 98 -1.52 -23.19 12.15
N LEU A 99 -1.38 -21.92 12.53
CA LEU A 99 -1.98 -21.36 13.74
C LEU A 99 -3.52 -21.41 13.74
N PHE A 100 -4.16 -21.35 12.57
CA PHE A 100 -5.62 -21.32 12.43
C PHE A 100 -6.21 -22.64 11.91
N ARG A 101 -5.42 -23.72 11.91
CA ARG A 101 -5.85 -25.03 11.43
C ARG A 101 -6.95 -25.59 12.35
N GLY A 102 -8.13 -25.86 11.79
CA GLY A 102 -9.28 -26.40 12.52
C GLY A 102 -10.23 -25.34 13.10
N CYS A 103 -10.00 -24.06 12.83
CA CYS A 103 -10.96 -23.01 13.15
C CYS A 103 -12.17 -23.02 12.17
N SER A 104 -13.32 -22.53 12.62
CA SER A 104 -14.50 -22.38 11.76
C SER A 104 -14.31 -21.25 10.73
N GLU A 105 -14.95 -21.37 9.56
CA GLU A 105 -14.91 -20.32 8.54
C GLU A 105 -15.45 -18.97 9.02
N ASP A 106 -16.41 -18.99 9.96
CA ASP A 106 -16.94 -17.78 10.59
C ASP A 106 -15.88 -17.05 11.42
N PHE A 107 -15.06 -17.78 12.16
CA PHE A 107 -13.95 -17.21 12.94
C PHE A 107 -12.87 -16.64 12.01
N LEU A 108 -12.50 -17.40 10.96
CA LEU A 108 -11.55 -16.93 9.95
C LEU A 108 -12.07 -15.66 9.26
N SER A 109 -13.36 -15.60 8.93
CA SER A 109 -13.99 -14.43 8.33
C SER A 109 -13.88 -13.19 9.23
N GLN A 110 -13.99 -13.34 10.55
CA GLN A 110 -13.83 -12.24 11.50
C GLN A 110 -12.38 -11.75 11.59
N ILE A 111 -11.41 -12.67 11.53
CA ILE A 111 -9.99 -12.30 11.50
C ILE A 111 -9.67 -11.53 10.22
N VAL A 112 -10.11 -12.06 9.08
CA VAL A 112 -9.79 -11.51 7.76
C VAL A 112 -10.31 -10.08 7.61
N VAL A 113 -11.46 -9.73 8.18
CA VAL A 113 -11.98 -8.35 8.19
C VAL A 113 -11.05 -7.38 8.93
N LYS A 114 -10.27 -7.86 9.91
CA LYS A 114 -9.32 -7.04 10.69
C LYS A 114 -7.90 -7.02 10.12
N ILE A 115 -7.61 -7.81 9.09
CA ILE A 115 -6.30 -7.83 8.44
C ILE A 115 -6.05 -6.51 7.71
N GLN A 116 -4.84 -5.98 7.88
CA GLN A 116 -4.35 -4.80 7.17
C GLN A 116 -3.16 -5.22 6.30
N GLU A 117 -3.18 -4.84 5.03
CA GLU A 117 -2.07 -5.09 4.10
C GLU A 117 -0.95 -4.07 4.31
N GLU A 118 0.26 -4.55 4.53
CA GLU A 118 1.46 -3.73 4.66
C GLU A 118 2.56 -4.23 3.72
N PHE A 119 3.29 -3.31 3.09
CA PHE A 119 4.34 -3.63 2.12
C PHE A 119 5.70 -3.19 2.66
N PHE A 120 6.63 -4.12 2.76
CA PHE A 120 8.00 -3.88 3.21
C PHE A 120 8.99 -3.95 2.05
N LEU A 121 10.05 -3.16 2.12
CA LEU A 121 11.13 -3.17 1.14
C LEU A 121 12.12 -4.32 1.41
N PRO A 122 12.81 -4.85 0.37
CA PRO A 122 13.93 -5.77 0.58
C PRO A 122 15.01 -5.15 1.46
N GLY A 123 15.37 -5.83 2.55
CA GLY A 123 16.39 -5.38 3.52
C GLY A 123 15.86 -4.51 4.66
N GLU A 124 14.55 -4.28 4.73
CA GLU A 124 13.92 -3.59 5.86
C GLU A 124 13.71 -4.57 7.02
N VAL A 125 14.04 -4.14 8.23
CA VAL A 125 13.84 -4.94 9.45
C VAL A 125 12.41 -4.75 9.93
N ILE A 126 11.61 -5.81 9.87
CA ILE A 126 10.19 -5.77 10.25
C ILE A 126 10.01 -5.88 11.77
N LEU A 127 10.80 -6.75 12.41
CA LEU A 127 10.75 -7.01 13.85
C LEU A 127 12.16 -7.09 14.42
N GLU A 128 12.38 -6.39 15.54
CA GLU A 128 13.62 -6.44 16.29
C GLU A 128 13.44 -7.23 17.59
N GLN A 129 14.52 -7.89 18.03
CA GLN A 129 14.50 -8.65 19.27
C GLN A 129 14.37 -7.69 20.47
N GLY A 130 13.39 -7.97 21.33
CA GLY A 130 13.12 -7.15 22.53
C GLY A 130 12.07 -6.06 22.31
N THR A 131 11.57 -5.88 21.08
CA THR A 131 10.41 -5.02 20.84
C THR A 131 9.14 -5.71 21.33
N VAL A 132 8.34 -5.01 22.14
CA VAL A 132 7.00 -5.45 22.50
C VAL A 132 6.11 -5.30 21.27
N VAL A 133 5.46 -6.39 20.86
CA VAL A 133 4.58 -6.42 19.69
C VAL A 133 3.17 -6.83 20.11
N ASP A 134 2.19 -6.02 19.71
CA ASP A 134 0.76 -6.27 19.94
C ASP A 134 0.05 -6.82 18.69
N GLN A 135 0.82 -7.19 17.66
CA GLN A 135 0.29 -7.56 16.34
C GLN A 135 0.95 -8.83 15.81
N ILE A 136 0.20 -9.56 14.97
CA ILE A 136 0.65 -10.78 14.29
C ILE A 136 0.81 -10.49 12.82
N TYR A 137 1.96 -10.85 12.25
CA TYR A 137 2.24 -10.73 10.84
C TYR A 137 2.04 -12.07 10.13
N ILE A 138 1.36 -12.04 8.98
CA ILE A 138 1.18 -13.19 8.09
C ILE A 138 1.81 -12.83 6.75
N VAL A 139 2.79 -13.62 6.32
CA VAL A 139 3.45 -13.41 5.03
C VAL A 139 2.57 -13.97 3.92
N ALA A 140 1.92 -13.09 3.17
CA ALA A 140 1.11 -13.48 2.01
C ALA A 140 1.97 -13.71 0.74
N HIS A 141 2.98 -12.87 0.52
CA HIS A 141 3.89 -12.97 -0.63
C HIS A 141 5.26 -12.41 -0.27
N GLY A 142 6.32 -13.13 -0.63
CA GLY A 142 7.71 -12.77 -0.35
C GLY A 142 8.41 -13.77 0.58
N CYS A 143 9.61 -13.42 1.02
CA CYS A 143 10.41 -14.21 1.95
C CYS A 143 10.96 -13.32 3.06
N LEU A 144 10.92 -13.81 4.29
CA LEU A 144 11.55 -13.19 5.44
C LEU A 144 12.76 -14.02 5.87
N VAL A 145 13.81 -13.34 6.32
CA VAL A 145 15.01 -13.98 6.87
C VAL A 145 15.09 -13.64 8.35
N LEU A 146 15.15 -14.67 9.20
CA LEU A 146 15.43 -14.50 10.61
C LEU A 146 16.93 -14.34 10.81
N LEU A 147 17.35 -13.20 11.36
CA LEU A 147 18.73 -12.94 11.72
C LEU A 147 18.91 -13.15 13.22
N PHE A 148 19.60 -14.23 13.59
CA PHE A 148 20.03 -14.45 14.96
C PHE A 148 21.42 -13.84 15.12
N THR A 149 21.53 -12.77 15.89
CA THR A 149 22.84 -12.20 16.25
C THR A 149 23.38 -12.98 17.44
N GLU A 150 24.01 -14.14 17.19
CA GLU A 150 24.77 -14.84 18.22
C GLU A 150 26.05 -14.06 18.55
N PHE A 151 26.04 -13.32 19.65
CA PHE A 151 27.27 -13.01 20.38
C PHE A 151 27.78 -14.31 21.03
N ASN A 152 28.57 -15.09 20.27
CA ASN A 152 29.49 -16.18 20.66
C ASN A 152 30.08 -15.97 22.09
N TYR A 153 30.12 -16.89 23.08
CA TYR A 153 30.45 -18.33 23.12
C TYR A 153 29.94 -19.02 24.41
N LEU A 154 29.85 -20.37 24.36
CA LEU A 154 29.80 -21.39 25.45
C LEU A 154 28.42 -21.90 25.92
N HIS A 155 27.73 -22.71 25.12
CA HIS A 155 27.66 -24.19 25.29
C HIS A 155 26.77 -24.86 24.22
N LYS A 156 27.34 -25.89 23.58
CA LYS A 156 26.81 -26.75 22.50
C LYS A 156 25.62 -27.63 22.96
N PRO A 157 25.07 -28.52 22.10
CA PRO A 157 23.96 -28.38 21.15
C PRO A 157 22.70 -29.18 21.58
N ARG A 158 21.53 -28.91 20.98
CA ARG A 158 20.29 -29.73 20.85
C ARG A 158 19.18 -28.73 20.48
N GLU A 159 18.32 -28.88 19.50
CA GLU A 159 17.84 -29.99 18.69
C GLU A 159 17.19 -29.37 17.44
N ASN A 160 17.20 -30.15 16.35
CA ASN A 160 16.43 -29.99 15.11
C ASN A 160 15.24 -29.00 15.15
N ILE A 161 15.27 -27.99 14.27
CA ILE A 161 14.03 -27.43 13.73
C ILE A 161 14.07 -27.61 12.21
N THR A 162 13.54 -28.76 11.80
CA THR A 162 13.16 -29.06 10.43
C THR A 162 11.98 -28.15 10.07
N LEU A 163 12.18 -27.15 9.22
CA LEU A 163 11.07 -26.51 8.50
C LEU A 163 10.86 -27.28 7.20
N LEU A 164 9.97 -28.28 7.28
CA LEU A 164 9.39 -28.97 6.14
C LEU A 164 8.62 -27.94 5.30
N TYR A 165 9.09 -27.71 4.07
CA TYR A 165 8.27 -27.15 3.01
C TYR A 165 7.31 -28.22 2.50
N ASN A 166 6.05 -27.83 2.36
CA ASN A 166 5.17 -28.37 1.32
C ASN A 166 4.32 -27.22 0.78
#